data_AF-A0A951IJC4-F1
#
_entry.id   AF-A0A951IJC4-F1
#
_cell.length_a   1.000
_cell.length_b   1.000
_cell.length_c   1.000
_cell.angle_alpha   90.00
_cell.angle_beta   90.00
_cell.angle_gamma   90.00
#
_symmetry.space_group_name_H-M   'P 1'
#
loop_
_entity.id
_entity.type
_entity.pdbx_description
1 polymer ?
#
loop_
_entity_poly.entity_id
_entity_poly.type
_entity_poly.pdbx_seq_one_letter_code
_entity_poly.pdbx_strand_id
1 'polypeptide(L)'
;MWYDFNVLERRAQELIDSNRPSDAIKIYMFMGDGDQSLDGGYLGMRIGECYEKMGDLHAARYWYGRAVEENPSIECYVNARKHLDHVNVNHLVPPEDYMRRGESGD
;
A
#
# COMPACT_ATOMS: atom_id res chain seq x y z
N MET A 1 -2.27 -5.99 -25.92
CA MET A 1 -2.01 -4.55 -26.11
C MET A 1 -0.87 -4.20 -25.17
N TRP A 2 0.22 -3.61 -25.65
CA TRP A 2 1.32 -3.17 -24.78
C TRP A 2 1.06 -1.72 -24.40
N TYR A 3 0.86 -1.45 -23.11
CA TYR A 3 0.70 -0.10 -22.60
C TYR A 3 2.07 0.55 -22.39
N ASP A 4 2.15 1.86 -22.63
CA ASP A 4 3.33 2.62 -22.24
C ASP A 4 3.23 3.01 -20.76
N PHE A 5 3.84 2.19 -19.90
CA PHE A 5 3.84 2.41 -18.46
C PHE A 5 4.59 3.69 -18.06
N ASN A 6 5.52 4.21 -18.88
CA ASN A 6 6.18 5.48 -18.56
C ASN A 6 5.20 6.65 -18.68
N VAL A 7 4.30 6.61 -19.65
CA VAL A 7 3.25 7.64 -19.82
C VAL A 7 2.28 7.61 -18.65
N LEU A 8 1.87 6.41 -18.23
CA LEU A 8 0.97 6.22 -17.09
C LEU A 8 1.63 6.70 -15.79
N GLU A 9 2.88 6.31 -15.53
CA GLU A 9 3.63 6.70 -14.34
C GLU A 9 3.77 8.22 -14.24
N ARG A 10 4.19 8.87 -15.33
CA ARG A 10 4.31 10.33 -15.39
C ARG A 10 2.97 11.00 -15.07
N ARG A 11 1.87 10.48 -15.65
CA ARG A 11 0.55 11.07 -15.42
C ARG A 11 0.06 10.86 -13.99
N ALA A 12 0.35 9.72 -13.37
CA ALA A 12 0.05 9.48 -11.97
C ALA A 12 0.81 10.46 -11.06
N GLN A 13 2.09 10.71 -11.33
CA GLN A 13 2.88 11.69 -10.58
C GLN A 13 2.31 13.12 -10.70
N GLU A 14 1.96 13.56 -11.92
CA GLU A 14 1.33 14.87 -12.14
C GLU A 14 0.03 15.04 -11.35
N LEU A 15 -0.75 13.96 -11.21
CA LEU A 15 -1.98 13.97 -10.41
C LEU A 15 -1.69 14.07 -8.92
N ILE A 16 -0.68 13.36 -8.41
CA ILE A 16 -0.23 13.47 -7.01
C ILE A 16 0.22 14.91 -6.71
N ASP A 17 1.03 15.50 -7.59
CA ASP A 17 1.54 16.86 -7.44
C ASP A 17 0.40 17.90 -7.50
N SER A 18 -0.67 17.59 -8.23
CA SER A 18 -1.88 18.41 -8.32
C SER A 18 -2.90 18.13 -7.20
N ASN A 19 -2.48 17.46 -6.12
CA ASN A 19 -3.33 17.06 -4.98
C ASN A 19 -4.55 16.19 -5.38
N ARG A 20 -4.37 15.30 -6.35
CA ARG A 20 -5.37 14.32 -6.82
C ARG A 20 -4.88 12.86 -6.67
N PRO A 21 -4.47 12.43 -5.47
CA PRO A 21 -3.95 11.08 -5.25
C PRO A 21 -4.97 9.97 -5.56
N SER A 22 -6.27 10.22 -5.39
CA SER A 22 -7.33 9.27 -5.72
C SER A 22 -7.40 8.93 -7.22
N ASP A 23 -7.05 9.88 -8.09
CA ASP A 23 -6.98 9.64 -9.53
C ASP A 23 -5.69 8.92 -9.93
N ALA A 24 -4.57 9.18 -9.23
CA ALA A 24 -3.33 8.44 -9.43
C ALA A 24 -3.48 6.95 -9.10
N ILE A 25 -4.21 6.62 -8.04
CA ILE A 25 -4.53 5.22 -7.67
C ILE A 25 -5.21 4.48 -8.84
N LYS A 26 -6.14 5.13 -9.57
CA LYS A 26 -6.82 4.51 -10.72
C LYS A 26 -5.83 4.10 -11.81
N ILE A 27 -4.80 4.92 -12.04
CA ILE A 27 -3.74 4.62 -13.00
C ILE A 27 -2.89 3.43 -12.51
N TYR A 28 -2.48 3.45 -11.24
CA TYR A 28 -1.68 2.36 -10.68
C TYR A 28 -2.42 1.01 -10.66
N MET A 29 -3.72 1.01 -10.34
CA MET A 29 -4.55 -0.19 -10.44
C MET A 29 -4.65 -0.69 -11.89
N PHE A 30 -4.85 0.22 -12.86
CA PHE A 30 -4.88 -0.14 -14.26
C PHE A 30 -3.55 -0.73 -14.75
N MET A 31 -2.41 -0.24 -14.25
CA MET A 31 -1.10 -0.82 -14.53
C MET A 31 -0.97 -2.25 -13.99
N GLY A 32 -1.44 -2.49 -12.76
CA GLY A 32 -1.45 -3.83 -12.15
C GLY A 32 -2.37 -4.82 -12.88
N ASP A 33 -3.53 -4.36 -13.37
CA ASP A 33 -4.43 -5.16 -14.22
C ASP A 33 -3.77 -5.53 -15.57
N GLY A 34 -2.94 -4.61 -16.11
CA GLY A 34 -2.21 -4.82 -17.35
C GLY A 34 -0.97 -5.72 -17.20
N ASP A 35 -0.37 -5.73 -16.01
CA ASP A 35 0.79 -6.55 -15.67
C ASP A 35 0.80 -6.89 -14.16
N GLN A 36 0.33 -8.10 -13.83
CA GLN A 36 0.26 -8.58 -12.45
C GLN A 36 1.61 -8.72 -11.78
N SER A 37 2.72 -8.78 -12.53
CA SER A 37 4.07 -8.83 -11.93
C SER A 37 4.45 -7.51 -11.25
N LEU A 38 3.72 -6.44 -11.52
CA LEU A 38 3.88 -5.14 -10.86
C LEU A 38 3.03 -4.99 -9.59
N ASP A 39 2.11 -5.92 -9.34
CA ASP A 39 1.22 -5.87 -8.18
C ASP A 39 2.03 -6.04 -6.87
N GLY A 40 1.57 -5.38 -5.81
CA GLY A 40 2.18 -5.42 -4.49
C GLY A 40 3.45 -4.59 -4.36
N GLY A 41 4.52 -4.89 -5.10
CA GLY A 41 5.85 -4.28 -4.94
C GLY A 41 5.89 -2.76 -5.17
N TYR A 42 6.32 -2.35 -6.36
CA TYR A 42 6.39 -0.92 -6.71
C TYR A 42 5.01 -0.27 -6.66
N LEU A 43 3.99 -0.88 -7.26
CA LEU A 43 2.64 -0.30 -7.30
C LEU A 43 2.02 -0.21 -5.91
N GLY A 44 2.22 -1.20 -5.02
CA GLY A 44 1.72 -1.10 -3.65
C GLY A 44 2.41 0.00 -2.84
N MET A 45 3.70 0.27 -3.08
CA MET A 45 4.35 1.45 -2.51
C MET A 45 3.68 2.74 -2.98
N ARG A 46 3.48 2.91 -4.30
CA ARG A 46 2.88 4.12 -4.88
C ARG A 46 1.42 4.33 -4.45
N ILE A 47 0.65 3.25 -4.37
CA ILE A 47 -0.74 3.28 -3.91
C ILE A 47 -0.79 3.60 -2.40
N GLY A 48 0.11 3.03 -1.60
CA GLY A 48 0.26 3.33 -0.18
C GLY A 48 0.52 4.81 0.08
N GLU A 49 1.47 5.42 -0.65
CA GLU A 49 1.76 6.86 -0.58
C GLU A 49 0.53 7.72 -0.91
N CYS A 50 -0.27 7.30 -1.90
CA CYS A 50 -1.50 8.01 -2.26
C CYS A 50 -2.53 7.96 -1.13
N TYR A 51 -2.76 6.79 -0.52
CA TYR A 51 -3.68 6.66 0.61
C TYR A 51 -3.20 7.43 1.84
N GLU A 52 -1.91 7.43 2.12
CA GLU A 52 -1.33 8.18 3.22
C GLU A 52 -1.52 9.70 3.02
N LYS A 53 -1.31 10.21 1.80
CA LYS A 53 -1.61 11.60 1.43
C LYS A 53 -3.10 11.96 1.60
N MET A 54 -4.00 11.00 1.42
CA MET A 54 -5.44 11.20 1.64
C MET A 54 -5.85 11.08 3.12
N GLY A 55 -4.94 10.64 4.00
CA GLY A 55 -5.23 10.38 5.41
C GLY A 55 -5.91 9.03 5.67
N ASP A 56 -6.07 8.18 4.65
CA ASP A 56 -6.57 6.81 4.83
C ASP A 56 -5.42 5.88 5.22
N LEU A 57 -5.02 5.99 6.49
CA LEU A 57 -3.85 5.30 7.02
C LEU A 57 -4.03 3.77 7.07
N HIS A 58 -5.27 3.28 7.17
CA HIS A 58 -5.55 1.84 7.17
C HIS A 58 -5.31 1.25 5.77
N ALA A 59 -5.80 1.91 4.72
CA ALA A 59 -5.53 1.51 3.35
C ALA A 59 -4.04 1.66 3.02
N ALA A 60 -3.40 2.75 3.43
CA ALA A 60 -1.96 2.96 3.24
C ALA A 60 -1.13 1.82 3.85
N ARG A 61 -1.42 1.45 5.10
CA ARG A 61 -0.74 0.35 5.80
C ARG A 61 -0.92 -0.99 5.10
N TYR A 62 -2.10 -1.27 4.56
CA TYR A 62 -2.36 -2.48 3.79
C TYR A 62 -1.46 -2.54 2.54
N TRP A 63 -1.41 -1.44 1.77
CA TRP A 63 -0.63 -1.38 0.52
C TRP A 63 0.88 -1.39 0.74
N TYR A 64 1.39 -0.74 1.80
CA TYR A 64 2.79 -0.92 2.20
C TYR A 64 3.09 -2.35 2.65
N GLY A 65 2.12 -3.04 3.26
CA GLY A 65 2.23 -4.46 3.59
C GLY A 65 2.44 -5.32 2.34
N ARG A 66 1.61 -5.10 1.31
CA ARG A 66 1.74 -5.76 0.00
C ARG A 66 3.11 -5.49 -0.66
N ALA A 67 3.65 -4.28 -0.52
CA ALA A 67 4.98 -3.94 -1.03
C ALA A 67 6.10 -4.71 -0.32
N VAL A 68 6.01 -4.85 1.00
CA VAL A 68 6.96 -5.63 1.81
C VAL A 68 6.84 -7.14 1.53
N GLU A 69 5.63 -7.66 1.36
CA GLU A 69 5.40 -9.07 1.02
C GLU A 69 6.06 -9.46 -0.31
N GLU A 70 5.94 -8.58 -1.31
CA GLU A 70 6.54 -8.81 -2.63
C GLU A 70 8.08 -8.65 -2.60
N ASN A 71 8.58 -7.61 -1.93
CA ASN A 71 10.01 -7.29 -1.91
C ASN A 71 10.50 -6.89 -0.51
N PRO A 72 10.71 -7.85 0.41
CA PRO A 72 11.04 -7.57 1.81
C PRO A 72 12.46 -7.00 2.00
N SER A 73 13.33 -7.10 1.00
CA SER A 73 14.69 -6.56 1.04
C SER A 73 14.76 -5.05 0.76
N ILE A 74 13.69 -4.44 0.25
CA ILE A 74 13.65 -3.01 -0.05
C ILE A 74 13.35 -2.22 1.22
N GLU A 75 14.39 -1.57 1.75
CA GLU A 75 14.33 -0.88 3.04
C GLU A 75 13.24 0.20 3.10
N CYS A 76 13.01 0.96 2.02
CA CYS A 76 11.98 2.00 2.01
C CYS A 76 10.56 1.43 2.17
N TYR A 77 10.28 0.23 1.67
CA TYR A 77 8.98 -0.42 1.84
C TYR A 77 8.77 -0.84 3.30
N VAL A 78 9.80 -1.44 3.88
CA VAL A 78 9.80 -1.84 5.30
C VAL A 78 9.61 -0.63 6.19
N ASN A 79 10.30 0.48 5.91
CA ASN A 79 10.20 1.70 6.70
C ASN A 79 8.82 2.36 6.57
N ALA A 80 8.25 2.42 5.36
CA ALA A 80 6.89 2.92 5.14
C ALA A 80 5.84 2.08 5.89
N ARG A 81 5.98 0.74 5.86
CA ARG A 81 5.09 -0.15 6.59
C ARG A 81 5.22 0.01 8.11
N LYS A 82 6.45 0.10 8.63
CA LYS A 82 6.74 0.31 10.06
C LYS A 82 6.25 1.66 10.57
N HIS A 83 6.33 2.71 9.75
CA HIS A 83 5.81 4.03 10.09
C HIS A 83 4.34 3.97 10.55
N LEU A 84 3.56 3.08 9.94
CA LEU A 84 2.14 2.87 10.24
C LEU A 84 1.86 1.72 11.23
N ASP A 85 2.83 1.24 12.01
CA ASP A 85 2.61 0.16 13.00
C ASP A 85 1.60 0.55 14.09
N HIS A 86 1.49 1.84 14.39
CA HIS A 86 0.52 2.40 15.32
C HIS A 86 -0.91 2.39 14.78
N VAL A 87 -1.11 2.22 13.47
CA VAL A 87 -2.42 2.21 12.82
C VAL A 87 -3.04 0.81 12.97
N ASN A 88 -4.06 0.72 13.83
CA ASN A 88 -4.73 -0.52 14.19
C ASN A 88 -6.20 -0.28 14.55
N VAL A 89 -6.93 -1.36 14.75
CA VAL A 89 -8.36 -1.34 15.07
C VAL A 89 -8.65 -1.35 16.58
N ASN A 90 -7.64 -1.17 17.43
CA ASN A 90 -7.76 -1.34 18.90
C ASN A 90 -8.79 -0.39 19.52
N HIS A 91 -9.06 0.75 18.85
CA HIS A 91 -10.07 1.72 19.26
C HIS A 91 -11.51 1.28 18.92
N LEU A 92 -11.68 0.28 18.05
CA LEU A 92 -12.97 -0.29 17.64
C LEU A 92 -13.21 -1.66 18.27
N VAL A 93 -12.15 -2.47 18.37
CA VAL A 93 -12.17 -3.81 18.94
C VAL A 93 -11.00 -3.93 19.91
N PRO A 94 -11.23 -4.14 21.21
CA PRO A 94 -10.16 -4.36 22.17
C PRO A 94 -9.23 -5.52 21.72
N PRO A 95 -7.90 -5.40 21.87
CA PRO A 95 -6.96 -6.44 21.45
C PRO A 95 -7.27 -7.83 22.00
N GLU A 96 -7.74 -7.91 23.24
CA GLU A 96 -8.14 -9.15 23.90
C GLU A 96 -9.26 -9.93 23.18
N ASP A 97 -10.08 -9.26 22.37
CA ASP A 97 -11.21 -9.88 21.67
C ASP A 97 -10.81 -10.57 20.36
N TYR A 98 -9.66 -10.22 19.77
CA TYR A 98 -9.19 -10.83 18.50
C TYR A 98 -7.78 -11.40 18.55
N MET A 99 -6.98 -11.08 19.57
CA MET A 99 -5.69 -11.72 19.82
C MET A 99 -5.95 -13.06 20.50
N ARG A 100 -5.85 -14.17 19.77
CA ARG A 100 -5.85 -15.50 20.40
C ARG A 100 -4.64 -15.58 21.33
N ARG A 101 -4.88 -15.87 22.61
CA ARG A 101 -3.79 -16.34 23.49
C ARG A 101 -3.24 -17.59 22.84
N GLY A 102 -1.97 -17.58 22.46
CA GLY A 102 -1.32 -18.77 21.91
C GLY A 102 -1.55 -19.92 22.85
N GLU A 103 -2.22 -20.97 22.38
CA GLU A 103 -2.23 -22.23 23.09
C GLU A 103 -0.79 -22.70 23.12
N SER A 104 -0.16 -22.61 24.29
CA SER A 104 1.06 -23.36 24.59
C SER A 104 0.68 -24.83 24.45
N GLY A 105 0.98 -25.42 23.29
CA GLY A 105 0.91 -26.86 23.12
C GLY A 105 1.96 -27.49 24.04
N ASP A 106 1.49 -28.19 25.07
CA ASP A 106 2.26 -29.19 25.82
C ASP A 106 2.56 -30.42 24.96
#